data_AF-A0A832HFY9-F1
#
_entry.id   AF-A0A832HFY9-F1
#
_cell.length_a   1.000
_cell.length_b   1.000
_cell.length_c   1.000
_cell.angle_alpha   90.00
_cell.angle_beta   90.00
_cell.angle_gamma   90.00
#
_symmetry.space_group_name_H-M   'P 1'
#
loop_
_entity.id
_entity.type
_entity.pdbx_description
1 polymer ?
#
loop_
_entity_poly.entity_id
_entity_poly.type
_entity_poly.pdbx_seq_one_letter_code
_entity_poly.pdbx_strand_id
1 'polypeptide(L)'
;MKTKLFVAALLAGALVSGFAVTATLRAEPKADAKPEAKAEKKPAAPKPIKLGGVMDTLDLTEAQKTDIKKIRDDVKAEVAKLQEQMKKLQEEAKVKELAVLTPEQQAKVKAAEEEAKKAAEEKKKADAEKKAAEKKAESKPAGQ
;
A
#
# COMPACT_ATOMS: atom_id res chain seq x y z
N MET A 1 -26.18 -19.02 -38.25
CA MET A 1 -25.28 -18.62 -39.36
C MET A 1 -23.94 -18.20 -38.76
N LYS A 2 -22.85 -18.80 -39.28
CA LYS A 2 -21.44 -18.36 -39.14
C LYS A 2 -21.35 -16.96 -39.81
N THR A 3 -20.53 -15.97 -39.43
CA THR A 3 -19.07 -15.97 -39.24
C THR A 3 -18.65 -14.63 -38.64
N LYS A 4 -17.56 -14.63 -37.86
CA LYS A 4 -16.82 -13.44 -37.39
C LYS A 4 -16.06 -12.80 -38.55
N LEU A 5 -15.93 -11.47 -38.57
CA LEU A 5 -14.92 -10.78 -39.37
C LEU A 5 -14.34 -9.61 -38.57
N PHE A 6 -13.06 -9.77 -38.25
CA PHE A 6 -12.15 -8.79 -37.68
C PHE A 6 -11.89 -7.67 -38.69
N VAL A 7 -11.77 -6.43 -38.21
CA VAL A 7 -10.89 -5.44 -38.83
C VAL A 7 -10.03 -4.84 -37.73
N ALA A 8 -8.75 -5.16 -37.80
CA ALA A 8 -7.68 -4.57 -37.03
C ALA A 8 -7.42 -3.14 -37.54
N ALA A 9 -7.36 -2.17 -36.62
CA ALA A 9 -6.77 -0.86 -36.89
C ALA A 9 -5.50 -0.74 -36.05
N LEU A 10 -4.39 -0.94 -36.75
CA LEU A 10 -3.00 -0.78 -36.36
C LEU A 10 -2.74 0.72 -36.16
N LEU A 11 -2.46 1.16 -34.94
CA LEU A 11 -2.02 2.54 -34.66
C LEU A 11 -0.57 2.49 -34.18
N ALA A 12 0.32 2.56 -35.16
CA ALA A 12 1.75 2.72 -34.96
C ALA A 12 2.12 4.21 -34.88
N GLY A 13 2.86 4.57 -33.83
CA GLY A 13 3.98 5.51 -33.87
C GLY A 13 3.68 7.01 -34.02
N ALA A 14 4.03 7.78 -32.98
CA ALA A 14 5.09 8.80 -33.01
C ALA A 14 4.96 9.73 -31.80
N LEU A 15 5.85 9.61 -30.82
CA LEU A 15 6.01 10.62 -29.76
C LEU A 15 7.51 10.86 -29.56
N VAL A 16 8.06 11.74 -30.41
CA VAL A 16 9.35 12.40 -30.21
C VAL A 16 9.16 13.88 -30.50
N SER A 17 9.16 14.69 -29.44
CA SER A 17 9.34 16.14 -29.42
C SER A 17 9.31 16.51 -27.93
N GLY A 18 10.43 16.73 -27.26
CA GLY A 18 11.36 17.81 -27.54
C GLY A 18 11.10 18.95 -26.55
N PHE A 19 11.20 18.69 -25.24
CA PHE A 19 11.02 19.73 -24.22
C PHE A 19 12.35 20.47 -24.03
N ALA A 20 12.55 21.55 -24.78
CA ALA A 20 13.59 22.52 -24.53
C ALA A 20 13.18 23.39 -23.33
N VAL A 21 13.79 23.17 -22.16
CA VAL A 21 13.65 24.08 -21.02
C VAL A 21 14.51 25.31 -21.31
N THR A 22 13.87 26.42 -21.66
CA THR A 22 14.50 27.72 -21.78
C THR A 22 14.86 28.26 -20.39
N ALA A 23 16.16 28.51 -20.18
CA ALA A 23 16.68 29.18 -19.01
C ALA A 23 16.34 30.68 -19.06
N THR A 24 15.41 31.12 -18.23
CA THR A 24 15.24 32.54 -17.90
C THR A 24 15.84 32.82 -16.52
N LEU A 25 17.11 33.23 -16.51
CA LEU A 25 17.68 34.00 -15.40
C LEU A 25 16.89 35.31 -15.29
N ARG A 26 16.27 35.56 -14.13
CA ARG A 26 15.89 36.93 -13.74
C ARG A 26 16.26 37.18 -12.29
N ALA A 27 17.14 38.16 -12.13
CA ALA A 27 17.72 38.66 -10.91
C ALA A 27 16.69 39.31 -9.96
N GLU A 28 17.04 39.29 -8.68
CA GLU A 28 16.33 39.86 -7.50
C GLU A 28 16.04 41.37 -7.61
N PRO A 29 15.22 41.93 -6.69
CA PRO A 29 15.84 42.54 -5.52
C PRO A 29 15.12 42.35 -4.16
N LYS A 30 15.96 42.48 -3.13
CA LYS A 30 15.78 42.49 -1.66
C LYS A 30 14.56 43.26 -1.11
N ALA A 31 14.00 42.76 -0.01
CA ALA A 31 13.52 43.60 1.10
C ALA A 31 13.40 42.78 2.41
N ASP A 32 13.82 43.44 3.49
CA ASP A 32 14.02 43.01 4.87
C ASP A 32 12.82 42.36 5.59
N ALA A 33 13.08 41.31 6.37
CA ALA A 33 12.36 41.04 7.63
C ALA A 33 13.13 40.04 8.50
N LYS A 34 13.89 40.58 9.46
CA LYS A 34 14.40 39.90 10.65
C LYS A 34 13.22 39.61 11.60
N PRO A 35 13.08 38.38 12.12
CA PRO A 35 12.91 38.29 13.56
C PRO A 35 13.85 37.26 14.19
N GLU A 36 14.40 37.67 15.33
CA GLU A 36 15.31 36.91 16.17
C GLU A 36 14.67 35.67 16.80
N ALA A 37 15.49 34.61 16.82
CA ALA A 37 15.72 33.70 17.94
C ALA A 37 14.48 33.06 18.59
N LYS A 38 14.05 31.94 18.01
CA LYS A 38 13.52 30.81 18.80
C LYS A 38 14.54 29.68 18.82
N ALA A 39 15.07 29.46 20.03
CA ALA A 39 15.85 28.34 20.51
C ALA A 39 16.10 27.20 19.51
N GLU A 40 17.38 27.02 19.17
CA GLU A 40 17.92 25.79 18.61
C GLU A 40 17.58 24.60 19.52
N LYS A 41 16.43 23.98 19.26
CA LYS A 41 16.26 22.56 19.57
C LYS A 41 17.27 21.85 18.69
N LYS A 42 18.34 21.31 19.30
CA LYS A 42 19.14 20.24 18.69
C LYS A 42 18.19 19.32 17.94
N PRO A 43 18.38 19.08 16.63
CA PRO A 43 17.55 18.12 15.92
C PRO A 43 17.67 16.82 16.71
N ALA A 44 16.55 16.35 17.24
CA ALA A 44 16.49 15.04 17.85
C ALA A 44 17.10 14.08 16.83
N ALA A 45 18.13 13.33 17.24
CA ALA A 45 18.78 12.38 16.37
C ALA A 45 17.69 11.58 15.64
N PRO A 46 17.71 11.52 14.29
CA PRO A 46 16.67 10.86 13.53
C PRO A 46 16.55 9.43 14.06
N LYS A 47 15.34 9.06 14.49
CA LYS A 47 15.08 7.68 14.91
C LYS A 47 15.45 6.77 13.73
N PRO A 48 16.15 5.65 13.97
CA PRO A 48 16.55 4.76 12.88
C PRO A 48 15.32 4.30 12.10
N ILE A 49 15.31 4.62 10.80
CA ILE A 49 14.24 4.21 9.89
C ILE A 49 14.46 2.73 9.57
N LYS A 50 13.56 1.86 10.02
CA LYS A 50 13.55 0.44 9.67
C LYS A 50 12.83 0.27 8.33
N LEU A 51 13.54 -0.22 7.32
CA LEU A 51 12.99 -0.36 5.96
C LEU A 51 12.39 -1.76 5.72
N GLY A 52 12.71 -2.74 6.55
CA GLY A 52 12.14 -4.09 6.52
C GLY A 52 12.73 -4.98 5.43
N GLY A 53 12.93 -6.27 5.75
CA GLY A 53 13.26 -7.30 4.77
C GLY A 53 14.66 -7.15 4.15
N VAL A 54 14.78 -7.43 2.85
CA VAL A 54 16.07 -7.37 2.12
C VAL A 54 16.72 -5.99 2.19
N MET A 55 15.93 -4.92 2.32
CA MET A 55 16.46 -3.55 2.42
C MET A 55 17.21 -3.29 3.73
N ASP A 56 16.93 -4.05 4.80
CA ASP A 56 17.67 -3.94 6.07
C ASP A 56 19.03 -4.66 6.01
N THR A 57 19.26 -5.52 5.00
CA THR A 57 20.54 -6.21 4.76
C THR A 57 21.48 -5.44 3.82
N LEU A 58 21.00 -4.35 3.24
CA LEU A 58 21.80 -3.45 2.43
C LEU A 58 22.35 -2.36 3.37
N ASP A 59 23.66 -2.13 3.37
CA ASP A 59 24.34 -1.09 4.15
C ASP A 59 24.00 0.32 3.61
N LEU A 60 22.73 0.69 3.70
CA LEU A 60 22.18 1.93 3.18
C LEU A 60 22.56 3.11 4.08
N THR A 61 22.96 4.21 3.45
CA THR A 61 23.17 5.49 4.12
C THR A 61 21.84 6.08 4.61
N GLU A 62 21.88 6.94 5.62
CA GLU A 62 20.68 7.61 6.15
C GLU A 62 19.96 8.48 5.11
N ALA A 63 20.71 9.06 4.16
CA ALA A 63 20.14 9.79 3.03
C ALA A 63 19.31 8.86 2.13
N GLN A 64 19.88 7.70 1.74
CA GLN A 64 19.16 6.70 0.95
C GLN A 64 17.92 6.17 1.68
N LYS A 65 18.00 5.92 2.99
CA LYS A 65 16.83 5.50 3.78
C LYS A 65 15.71 6.54 3.77
N THR A 66 16.09 7.81 3.87
CA THR A 66 15.15 8.93 3.83
C THR A 66 14.45 9.03 2.48
N ASP A 67 15.20 8.90 1.38
CA ASP A 67 14.64 8.98 0.03
C ASP A 67 13.73 7.78 -0.28
N ILE A 68 14.14 6.57 0.10
CA ILE A 68 13.28 5.37 -0.02
C ILE A 68 11.97 5.56 0.75
N LYS A 69 12.05 6.13 1.96
CA LYS A 69 10.85 6.38 2.76
C LYS A 69 9.92 7.38 2.08
N LYS A 70 10.44 8.48 1.53
CA LYS A 70 9.64 9.45 0.77
C LYS A 70 8.94 8.78 -0.41
N ILE A 71 9.66 8.01 -1.21
CA ILE A 71 9.07 7.26 -2.34
C ILE A 71 7.94 6.34 -1.86
N ARG A 72 8.12 5.62 -0.75
CA ARG A 72 7.07 4.76 -0.19
C ARG A 72 5.86 5.56 0.26
N ASP A 73 6.08 6.68 0.95
CA ASP A 73 5.00 7.53 1.45
C ASP A 73 4.21 8.16 0.28
N ASP A 74 4.90 8.58 -0.79
CA ASP A 74 4.29 9.15 -2.00
C ASP A 74 3.42 8.12 -2.72
N VAL A 75 3.91 6.89 -2.89
CA VAL A 75 3.21 5.82 -3.60
C VAL A 75 2.07 5.21 -2.77
N LYS A 76 2.08 5.40 -1.44
CA LYS A 76 1.11 4.78 -0.52
C LYS A 76 -0.33 5.15 -0.86
N ALA A 77 -0.58 6.40 -1.24
CA ALA A 77 -1.92 6.87 -1.60
C ALA A 77 -2.43 6.21 -2.89
N GLU A 78 -1.55 6.04 -3.89
CA GLU A 78 -1.89 5.38 -5.15
C GLU A 78 -2.20 3.89 -4.94
N VAL A 79 -1.39 3.22 -4.12
CA VAL A 79 -1.62 1.81 -3.76
C VAL A 79 -2.95 1.66 -3.03
N ALA A 80 -3.28 2.54 -2.08
CA ALA A 80 -4.56 2.49 -1.38
C ALA A 80 -5.74 2.65 -2.35
N LYS A 81 -5.64 3.58 -3.29
CA LYS A 81 -6.66 3.79 -4.33
C LYS A 81 -6.82 2.56 -5.23
N LEU A 82 -5.72 1.94 -5.65
CA LEU A 82 -5.76 0.71 -6.45
C LEU A 82 -6.40 -0.45 -5.67
N GLN A 83 -6.09 -0.58 -4.38
CA GLN A 83 -6.71 -1.60 -3.52
C GLN A 83 -8.23 -1.41 -3.42
N GLU A 84 -8.71 -0.16 -3.31
CA GLU A 84 -10.14 0.12 -3.31
C GLU A 84 -10.79 -0.23 -4.65
N GLN A 85 -10.15 0.10 -5.76
CA GLN A 85 -10.65 -0.26 -7.10
C GLN A 85 -10.72 -1.78 -7.28
N MET A 86 -9.70 -2.51 -6.84
CA MET A 86 -9.69 -3.98 -6.89
C MET A 86 -10.81 -4.57 -6.04
N LYS A 87 -11.05 -4.04 -4.83
CA LYS A 87 -12.17 -4.49 -3.98
C LYS A 87 -13.52 -4.31 -4.66
N LYS A 88 -13.76 -3.13 -5.26
CA LYS A 88 -14.99 -2.86 -6.01
C LYS A 88 -15.17 -3.83 -7.17
N LEU A 89 -14.13 -4.06 -7.97
CA LEU A 89 -14.18 -5.01 -9.07
C LEU A 89 -14.46 -6.45 -8.61
N GLN A 90 -13.88 -6.86 -7.49
CA GLN A 90 -14.15 -8.19 -6.90
C GLN A 90 -15.58 -8.31 -6.42
N GLU A 91 -16.13 -7.27 -5.78
CA GLU A 91 -17.54 -7.25 -5.35
C GLU A 91 -18.48 -7.30 -6.56
N GLU A 92 -18.22 -6.49 -7.59
CA GLU A 92 -19.00 -6.53 -8.84
C GLU A 92 -18.95 -7.89 -9.53
N ALA A 93 -17.76 -8.52 -9.59
CA ALA A 93 -17.60 -9.85 -10.16
C ALA A 93 -18.43 -10.88 -9.38
N LYS A 94 -18.34 -10.87 -8.05
CA LYS A 94 -19.16 -11.75 -7.19
C LYS A 94 -20.65 -11.55 -7.40
N VAL A 95 -21.12 -10.30 -7.50
CA VAL A 95 -22.55 -10.02 -7.76
C VAL A 95 -22.99 -10.61 -9.10
N LYS A 96 -22.17 -10.47 -10.15
CA LYS A 96 -22.46 -11.04 -11.47
C LYS A 96 -22.42 -12.57 -11.46
N GLU A 97 -21.48 -13.17 -10.74
CA GLU A 97 -21.41 -14.62 -10.55
C GLU A 97 -22.64 -15.15 -9.80
N LEU A 98 -23.06 -14.50 -8.72
CA LEU A 98 -24.25 -14.89 -7.98
C LEU A 98 -25.52 -14.73 -8.81
N ALA A 99 -25.60 -13.72 -9.67
CA ALA A 99 -26.76 -13.46 -10.53
C ALA A 99 -27.01 -14.57 -11.56
N VAL A 100 -25.99 -15.34 -11.95
CA VAL A 100 -26.15 -16.47 -12.89
C VAL A 100 -26.48 -17.79 -12.19
N LEU A 101 -26.40 -17.85 -10.86
CA LEU A 101 -26.73 -19.03 -10.08
C LEU A 101 -28.23 -19.18 -9.84
N THR A 102 -28.69 -20.42 -9.69
CA THR A 102 -30.08 -20.68 -9.25
C THR A 102 -30.27 -20.28 -7.79
N PRO A 103 -31.52 -20.02 -7.34
CA PRO A 103 -31.78 -19.69 -5.93
C PRO A 103 -31.26 -20.73 -4.94
N GLU A 104 -31.34 -22.03 -5.29
CA GLU A 104 -30.80 -23.12 -4.48
C GLU A 104 -29.27 -23.07 -4.38
N GLN A 105 -28.58 -22.74 -5.47
CA GLN A 105 -27.13 -22.58 -5.48
C GLN A 105 -26.69 -21.35 -4.68
N GLN A 106 -27.41 -20.23 -4.80
CA GLN A 106 -27.15 -19.03 -4.00
C GLN A 106 -27.29 -19.30 -2.49
N ALA A 107 -28.28 -20.09 -2.09
CA ALA A 107 -28.45 -20.49 -0.68
C ALA A 107 -27.25 -21.31 -0.18
N LYS A 108 -26.73 -22.23 -0.99
CA LYS A 108 -25.52 -23.01 -0.66
C LYS A 108 -24.29 -22.13 -0.52
N VAL A 109 -24.11 -21.14 -1.41
CA VAL A 109 -22.98 -20.19 -1.32
C VAL A 109 -23.07 -19.37 -0.04
N LYS A 110 -24.25 -18.84 0.31
CA LYS A 110 -24.44 -18.08 1.55
C LYS A 110 -24.16 -18.91 2.81
N ALA A 111 -24.61 -20.17 2.83
CA ALA A 111 -24.33 -21.07 3.94
C ALA A 111 -22.81 -21.35 4.09
N ALA A 112 -22.12 -21.60 2.97
CA ALA A 112 -20.67 -21.81 2.97
C ALA A 112 -19.90 -20.55 3.41
N GLU A 113 -20.34 -19.36 3.00
CA GLU A 113 -19.73 -18.09 3.44
C GLU A 113 -19.91 -17.87 4.96
N GLU A 114 -21.07 -18.21 5.52
CA GLU A 114 -21.33 -18.08 6.95
C GLU A 114 -20.46 -19.06 7.76
N GLU A 115 -20.35 -20.30 7.31
CA GLU A 115 -19.47 -21.31 7.93
C GLU A 115 -18.00 -20.87 7.88
N ALA A 116 -17.54 -20.38 6.72
CA ALA A 116 -16.18 -19.86 6.56
C ALA A 116 -15.91 -18.66 7.49
N LYS A 117 -16.89 -17.76 7.68
CA LYS A 117 -16.77 -16.64 8.63
C LYS A 117 -16.64 -17.13 10.06
N LYS A 118 -17.49 -18.07 10.49
CA LYS A 118 -17.41 -18.66 11.84
C LYS A 118 -16.07 -19.34 12.08
N ALA A 119 -15.61 -20.16 11.12
CA ALA A 119 -14.31 -20.82 11.21
C ALA A 119 -13.14 -19.82 11.26
N ALA A 120 -13.22 -18.70 10.52
CA ALA A 120 -12.21 -17.65 10.57
C ALA A 120 -12.19 -16.89 11.91
N GLU A 121 -13.36 -16.64 12.52
CA GLU A 121 -13.45 -16.04 13.85
C GLU A 121 -12.91 -16.97 14.93
N GLU A 122 -13.22 -18.26 14.86
CA GLU A 122 -12.72 -19.27 15.79
C GLU A 122 -11.19 -19.40 15.69
N LYS A 123 -10.64 -19.46 14.47
CA LYS A 123 -9.18 -19.42 14.26
C LYS A 123 -8.54 -18.17 14.85
N LYS A 124 -9.13 -16.99 14.63
CA LYS A 124 -8.62 -15.73 15.22
C LYS A 124 -8.62 -15.77 16.74
N LYS A 125 -9.65 -16.35 17.38
CA LYS A 125 -9.70 -16.51 18.84
C LYS A 125 -8.62 -17.48 19.33
N ALA A 126 -8.46 -18.61 18.66
CA ALA A 126 -7.43 -19.60 18.99
C ALA A 126 -5.99 -19.03 18.83
N ASP A 127 -5.73 -18.28 17.75
CA ASP A 127 -4.43 -17.62 17.53
C ASP A 127 -4.15 -16.53 18.57
N ALA A 128 -5.19 -15.79 19.00
CA ALA A 128 -5.06 -14.78 20.05
C ALA A 128 -4.78 -15.41 21.42
N GLU A 129 -5.46 -16.50 21.76
CA GLU A 129 -5.26 -17.23 23.01
C GLU A 129 -3.88 -17.89 23.06
N LYS A 130 -3.44 -18.50 21.96
CA LYS A 130 -2.09 -19.07 21.85
C LYS A 130 -1.00 -18.01 22.00
N LYS A 131 -1.13 -16.85 21.34
CA LYS A 131 -0.21 -15.72 21.50
C LYS A 131 -0.20 -15.15 22.92
N ALA A 132 -1.34 -15.16 23.61
CA ALA A 132 -1.44 -14.72 25.00
C ALA A 132 -0.78 -15.71 25.98
N ALA A 133 -0.90 -17.02 25.73
CA ALA A 133 -0.23 -18.05 26.52
C ALA A 133 1.29 -18.04 26.32
N GLU A 134 1.77 -17.85 25.10
CA GLU A 134 3.20 -17.79 24.76
C GLU A 134 3.89 -16.58 25.44
N LYS A 135 3.25 -15.40 25.42
CA LYS A 135 3.74 -14.23 26.18
C LYS A 135 3.75 -14.41 27.71
N LYS A 136 2.88 -15.27 28.26
CA LYS A 136 2.88 -15.58 29.71
C LYS A 136 3.96 -16.59 30.08
N ALA A 137 4.33 -17.50 29.18
CA ALA A 137 5.43 -18.44 29.39
C ALA A 137 6.80 -17.74 29.34
N GLU A 138 6.96 -16.76 28.44
CA GLU A 138 8.22 -16.01 28.25
C GLU A 138 8.51 -14.96 29.33
N SER A 139 7.51 -14.62 30.16
CA SER A 139 7.62 -13.63 31.25
C SER A 139 7.78 -14.23 32.66
N LYS A 140 7.88 -15.57 32.79
CA LYS A 140 8.34 -16.18 34.05
C LYS A 140 9.86 -15.99 34.14
N PRO A 141 10.39 -15.14 35.04
CA PRO A 141 11.83 -15.05 35.24
C PRO A 141 12.33 -16.43 35.67
N ALA A 142 13.37 -16.91 35.00
CA ALA A 142 14.19 -17.98 35.52
C ALA A 142 14.69 -17.53 36.90
N GLY A 143 14.05 -18.05 37.95
CA GLY A 143 14.46 -17.81 39.32
C GLY A 143 15.90 -18.28 39.49
N GLN A 144 16.78 -17.32 39.75
CA GLN A 144 17.96 -17.51 40.59
C GLN A 144 17.51 -17.78 42.02
#